data_AF-A0A533XNG4-F1
#
_entry.id   AF-A0A533XNG4-F1
#
_cell.length_a   1.000
_cell.length_b   1.000
_cell.length_c   1.000
_cell.angle_alpha   90.00
_cell.angle_beta   90.00
_cell.angle_gamma   90.00
#
_symmetry.space_group_name_H-M   'P 1'
#
loop_
_entity.id
_entity.type
_entity.pdbx_description
1 polymer ?
#
loop_
_entity_poly.entity_id
_entity_poly.type
_entity_poly.pdbx_seq_one_letter_code
_entity_poly.pdbx_strand_id
1 'polypeptide(L)'
;MYVEEVSDQGLPKIEPGDSLEVVVRRGAGEERSLVTVRDNGRVYVGSLDIEVKNLTVPEAEDRITEQAATIIRNPRVEVSIKQKRVLLRKQRVFLLGGGIGQPGTGAFLT
;
A
#
# COMPACT_ATOMS: atom_id res chain seq x y z
N MET A 1 -11.83 -0.70 -13.98
CA MET A 1 -11.03 0.52 -14.20
C MET A 1 -10.36 0.82 -12.87
N TYR A 2 -9.12 0.38 -12.69
CA TYR A 2 -8.37 0.68 -11.47
C TYR A 2 -7.79 2.07 -11.68
N VAL A 3 -8.28 3.04 -10.91
CA VAL A 3 -7.79 4.42 -10.96
C VAL A 3 -6.50 4.43 -10.16
N GLU A 4 -5.38 4.31 -10.87
CA GLU A 4 -4.07 4.66 -10.33
C GLU A 4 -4.04 6.19 -10.27
N GLU A 5 -4.43 6.76 -9.13
CA GLU A 5 -4.10 8.15 -8.83
C GLU A 5 -2.59 8.20 -8.59
N VAL A 6 -1.84 8.39 -9.67
CA VAL A 6 -0.42 8.75 -9.61
C VAL A 6 -0.38 10.19 -9.13
N SER A 7 -0.46 10.37 -7.81
CA SER A 7 -0.21 11.66 -7.17
C SER A 7 1.25 12.05 -7.40
N ASP A 8 1.45 13.27 -7.91
CA ASP A 8 2.69 13.91 -8.35
C ASP A 8 3.71 14.19 -7.20
N GLN A 9 3.94 13.21 -6.32
CA GLN A 9 4.66 13.34 -5.05
C GLN A 9 5.52 12.09 -4.76
N GLY A 10 6.53 11.83 -5.60
CA GLY A 10 7.54 10.80 -5.33
C GLY A 10 7.04 9.35 -5.29
N LEU A 11 7.94 8.41 -5.00
CA LEU A 11 7.59 6.99 -4.89
C LEU A 11 6.61 6.76 -3.72
N PRO A 12 5.61 5.88 -3.89
CA PRO A 12 4.62 5.62 -2.85
C PRO A 12 5.28 5.05 -1.59
N LYS A 13 5.07 5.73 -0.46
CA LYS A 13 5.58 5.30 0.85
C LYS A 13 4.72 4.19 1.43
N ILE A 14 5.36 3.23 2.10
CA ILE A 14 4.72 2.10 2.76
C ILE A 14 4.03 2.57 4.05
N GLU A 15 2.78 2.18 4.22
CA GLU A 15 1.95 2.54 5.38
C GLU A 15 1.49 1.30 6.16
N PRO A 16 1.15 1.45 7.46
CA PRO A 16 0.57 0.37 8.24
C PRO A 16 -0.73 -0.19 7.65
N GLY A 17 -0.73 -1.51 7.46
CA GLY A 17 -1.80 -2.31 6.87
C GLY A 17 -1.67 -2.53 5.36
N ASP A 18 -0.62 -2.02 4.72
CA ASP A 18 -0.25 -2.42 3.36
C ASP A 18 0.15 -3.91 3.33
N SER A 19 -0.17 -4.60 2.24
CA SER A 19 0.32 -5.95 1.96
C SER A 19 1.50 -5.87 1.00
N LEU A 20 2.66 -6.34 1.47
CA LEU A 20 3.90 -6.42 0.73
C LEU A 20 4.16 -7.88 0.33
N GLU A 21 4.56 -8.09 -0.92
CA GLU A 21 5.25 -9.31 -1.32
C GLU A 21 6.74 -9.07 -1.19
N VAL A 22 7.40 -9.92 -0.42
CA VAL A 22 8.84 -9.90 -0.23
C VAL A 22 9.40 -11.19 -0.80
N VAL A 23 10.31 -11.07 -1.77
CA VAL A 23 11.01 -12.19 -2.39
C VAL A 23 12.45 -12.14 -1.95
N VAL A 24 12.87 -13.13 -1.16
CA VAL A 24 14.26 -13.28 -0.70
C VAL A 24 14.91 -14.41 -1.46
N ARG A 25 15.96 -14.10 -2.21
CA ARG A 25 16.79 -15.07 -2.94
C ARG A 25 18.09 -15.32 -2.18
N ARG A 26 18.39 -16.59 -1.92
CA ARG A 26 19.62 -17.09 -1.29
C ARG A 26 20.23 -18.22 -2.12
N GLY A 27 21.32 -17.95 -2.82
CA GLY A 27 21.92 -18.94 -3.73
C GLY A 27 20.92 -19.45 -4.77
N ALA A 28 20.61 -20.75 -4.76
CA ALA A 28 19.62 -21.38 -5.63
C ALA A 28 18.17 -21.38 -5.08
N GLY A 29 17.97 -20.91 -3.84
CA GLY A 29 16.66 -20.86 -3.19
C GLY A 29 15.99 -19.51 -3.35
N GLU A 30 14.69 -19.51 -3.62
CA GLU A 30 13.83 -18.33 -3.60
C GLU A 30 12.71 -18.56 -2.58
N GLU A 31 12.53 -17.58 -1.69
CA GLU A 31 11.47 -17.57 -0.70
C GLU A 31 10.57 -16.38 -0.98
N ARG A 32 9.29 -16.63 -1.26
CA ARG A 32 8.28 -15.59 -1.45
C ARG A 32 7.35 -15.56 -0.26
N SER A 33 7.18 -14.38 0.33
CA SER A 33 6.33 -14.17 1.48
C SER A 33 5.40 -12.99 1.23
N LEU A 34 4.10 -13.21 1.43
CA LEU A 34 3.11 -12.14 1.42
C LEU A 34 2.86 -11.71 2.87
N VAL A 35 3.30 -10.51 3.22
CA VAL A 35 3.34 -10.00 4.59
C VAL A 35 2.56 -8.70 4.69
N THR A 36 1.79 -8.55 5.76
CA THR A 36 1.06 -7.31 6.04
C THR A 36 1.88 -6.45 6.98
N VAL A 37 2.04 -5.17 6.64
CA VAL A 37 2.67 -4.17 7.51
C VAL A 37 1.78 -3.98 8.73
N ARG A 38 2.34 -4.23 9.91
CA ARG A 38 1.61 -4.09 11.17
C ARG A 38 1.36 -2.63 11.52
N ASP A 39 0.49 -2.40 12.49
CA ASP A 39 0.20 -1.06 13.02
C ASP A 39 1.44 -0.34 13.57
N ASN A 40 2.42 -1.10 14.09
CA ASN A 40 3.70 -0.55 14.53
C ASN A 40 4.66 -0.19 13.37
N GLY A 41 4.26 -0.42 12.11
CA GLY A 41 5.06 -0.10 10.94
C GLY A 41 6.11 -1.15 10.56
N ARG A 42 6.00 -2.36 11.10
CA ARG A 42 6.97 -3.44 10.90
C ARG A 42 6.39 -4.64 10.18
N VAL A 43 7.28 -5.44 9.58
CA VAL A 43 6.97 -6.71 8.91
C VAL A 43 7.90 -7.82 9.41
N TYR A 44 7.38 -9.05 9.46
CA TYR A 44 8.25 -10.22 9.62
C TYR A 44 8.64 -10.75 8.26
N VAL A 45 9.94 -10.86 8.02
CA VAL A 45 10.50 -11.56 6.86
C VAL A 45 11.33 -12.72 7.40
N GLY A 46 10.85 -13.96 7.21
CA GLY A 46 11.39 -15.13 7.91
C GLY A 46 11.30 -14.95 9.44
N SER A 47 12.45 -14.83 10.10
CA SER A 47 12.57 -14.61 11.56
C SER A 47 12.93 -13.17 11.96
N LEU A 48 13.06 -12.25 11.01
CA LEU A 48 13.49 -10.87 11.25
C LEU A 48 12.29 -9.92 11.38
N ASP A 49 12.28 -9.09 12.42
CA ASP A 49 11.35 -7.95 12.60
C ASP A 49 11.96 -6.67 11.99
N ILE A 50 11.38 -6.18 10.90
CA ILE A 50 11.99 -5.09 10.13
C ILE A 50 11.00 -3.93 10.01
N GLU A 51 11.49 -2.72 10.30
CA GLU A 51 10.73 -1.48 10.18
C GLU A 51 10.76 -0.97 8.75
N VAL A 52 9.56 -0.84 8.15
CA VAL A 52 9.36 -0.46 6.75
C VAL A 52 8.44 0.76 6.58
N LYS A 53 7.88 1.27 7.68
CA LYS A 53 6.98 2.43 7.67
C LYS A 53 7.67 3.67 7.11
N ASN A 54 6.93 4.42 6.30
CA ASN A 54 7.37 5.65 5.63
C ASN A 54 8.54 5.48 4.65
N LEU A 55 9.00 4.25 4.42
CA LEU A 55 9.98 3.94 3.39
C LEU A 55 9.29 3.79 2.05
N THR A 56 9.97 4.19 1.00
CA THR A 56 9.62 3.80 -0.37
C THR A 56 9.98 2.33 -0.60
N VAL A 57 9.46 1.74 -1.67
CA VAL A 57 9.79 0.35 -2.05
C VAL A 57 11.31 0.09 -2.13
N PRO A 58 12.12 0.87 -2.86
CA PRO A 58 13.57 0.62 -2.93
C PRO A 58 14.28 0.81 -1.58
N GLU A 59 13.86 1.80 -0.78
CA GLU A 59 14.43 1.98 0.57
C GLU A 59 14.10 0.79 1.48
N ALA A 60 12.91 0.20 1.34
CA ALA A 60 12.53 -1.00 2.06
C ALA A 60 13.31 -2.23 1.58
N GLU A 61 13.59 -2.35 0.28
CA GLU A 61 14.47 -3.40 -0.27
C GLU A 61 15.87 -3.33 0.33
N ASP A 62 16.47 -2.14 0.34
CA ASP A 62 17.80 -1.92 0.92
C ASP A 62 17.80 -2.26 2.42
N ARG A 63 16.79 -1.77 3.15
CA ARG A 63 16.64 -2.02 4.58
C ARG A 63 16.48 -3.51 4.91
N ILE A 64 15.66 -4.22 4.16
CA ILE A 64 15.46 -5.66 4.36
C ILE A 64 16.71 -6.43 3.94
N THR A 65 17.41 -5.99 2.89
CA THR A 65 18.67 -6.58 2.44
C THR A 65 19.76 -6.45 3.52
N GLU A 66 19.93 -5.28 4.12
CA GLU A 66 20.86 -5.03 5.22
C GLU A 66 20.59 -5.96 6.41
N GLN A 67 19.33 -6.06 6.83
CA GLN A 67 18.94 -6.93 7.96
C GLN A 67 19.10 -8.40 7.60
N ALA A 68 18.68 -8.81 6.39
CA ALA A 68 18.84 -10.18 5.92
C ALA A 68 20.31 -10.58 5.79
N ALA A 69 21.20 -9.64 5.46
CA ALA A 69 22.64 -9.89 5.31
C ALA A 69 23.32 -10.29 6.64
N THR A 70 22.68 -10.03 7.78
CA THR A 70 23.18 -10.47 9.10
C THR A 70 23.05 -11.98 9.31
N ILE A 71 22.15 -12.65 8.59
CA ILE A 71 21.87 -14.09 8.74
C ILE A 71 22.16 -14.86 7.44
N ILE A 72 21.94 -14.22 6.28
CA ILE A 72 22.08 -14.82 4.94
C ILE A 72 23.27 -14.17 4.24
N ARG A 73 24.12 -15.00 3.62
CA ARG A 73 25.24 -14.48 2.81
C ARG A 73 24.75 -14.01 1.44
N ASN A 74 25.02 -12.75 1.10
CA ASN A 74 24.67 -12.13 -0.19
C ASN A 74 23.18 -12.30 -0.57
N PRO A 75 22.24 -11.86 0.30
CA PRO A 75 20.82 -11.96 -0.01
C PRO A 75 20.47 -11.00 -1.15
N ARG A 76 19.54 -11.41 -2.01
CA ARG A 76 18.88 -10.49 -2.94
C ARG A 76 17.42 -10.41 -2.55
N VAL A 77 16.95 -9.21 -2.25
CA VAL A 77 15.57 -8.97 -1.82
C VAL A 77 14.88 -8.13 -2.88
N GLU A 78 13.65 -8.48 -3.18
CA GLU A 78 12.74 -7.72 -4.05
C GLU A 78 11.44 -7.52 -3.28
N VAL A 79 10.94 -6.28 -3.24
CA VAL A 79 9.74 -5.89 -2.49
C VAL A 79 8.73 -5.31 -3.46
N SER A 80 7.48 -5.75 -3.36
CA SER A 80 6.39 -5.22 -4.17
C SER A 80 5.15 -4.98 -3.31
N ILE A 81 4.50 -3.83 -3.46
CA ILE A 81 3.24 -3.55 -2.77
C ILE A 81 2.11 -4.22 -3.56
N LYS A 82 1.53 -5.28 -3.01
CA LYS A 82 0.40 -6.00 -3.64
C LYS A 82 -0.94 -5.32 -3.38
N GLN A 83 -1.10 -4.76 -2.20
CA GLN A 83 -2.33 -4.09 -1.81
C GLN A 83 -2.01 -2.92 -0.89
N LYS A 84 -2.35 -1.71 -1.33
CA LYS A 84 -2.39 -0.55 -0.45
C LYS A 84 -3.60 -0.65 0.47
N ARG A 85 -3.42 -0.33 1.75
CA ARG A 85 -4.56 -0.11 2.64
C ARG A 85 -5.26 1.17 2.20
N VAL A 86 -6.32 1.01 1.42
CA VAL A 86 -7.23 2.11 1.13
C VAL A 86 -8.02 2.39 2.40
N LEU A 87 -7.49 3.27 3.25
CA LEU A 87 -8.31 3.99 4.21
C LEU A 87 -9.23 4.86 3.35
N LEU A 88 -10.42 4.34 3.03
CA LEU A 88 -11.53 5.14 2.55
C LEU A 88 -11.78 6.20 3.63
N ARG A 89 -11.05 7.33 3.57
CA ARG A 89 -11.47 8.55 4.21
C ARG A 89 -12.84 8.79 3.61
N LYS A 90 -13.90 8.57 4.40
CA LYS A 90 -15.26 9.00 4.08
C LYS A 90 -15.19 10.52 3.88
N GLN A 91 -14.76 10.96 2.71
CA GLN A 91 -14.92 12.32 2.28
C GLN A 91 -16.41 12.40 1.97
N ARG A 92 -17.18 12.77 3.00
CA ARG A 92 -18.60 13.07 2.86
C ARG A 92 -18.67 14.33 1.99
N VAL A 93 -18.67 14.13 0.67
CA VAL A 93 -18.95 15.21 -0.27
C VAL A 93 -20.43 15.52 -0.12
N PHE A 94 -20.74 16.54 0.67
CA PHE A 94 -22.08 17.12 0.69
C PHE A 94 -22.27 17.91 -0.60
N LEU A 95 -22.93 17.31 -1.58
CA LEU A 95 -23.52 18.06 -2.69
C LEU A 95 -24.73 18.81 -2.14
N LEU A 96 -24.51 20.01 -1.57
CA LEU A 96 -25.61 20.95 -1.36
C LEU A 96 -26.12 21.36 -2.75
N GLY A 97 -27.25 20.77 -3.15
CA GLY A 97 -28.01 21.17 -4.32
C GLY A 97 -28.52 22.60 -4.16
N GLY A 98 -27.69 23.56 -4.54
CA GLY A 98 -28.01 24.97 -4.64
C GLY A 98 -28.31 25.35 -6.09
N GLY A 99 -29.55 25.08 -6.51
CA GLY A 99 -30.33 25.86 -7.48
C GLY A 99 -29.78 26.12 -8.88
N ILE A 100 -30.34 25.44 -9.88
CA ILE A 100 -30.65 26.04 -11.19
C ILE A 100 -31.83 25.32 -11.86
N GLY A 101 -32.96 26.02 -12.04
CA GLY A 101 -33.82 25.89 -13.23
C GLY A 101 -35.12 25.08 -13.18
N GLN A 102 -36.24 25.81 -13.09
CA GLN A 102 -37.62 25.55 -13.58
C GLN A 102 -38.64 24.68 -12.79
N PRO A 103 -39.85 25.23 -12.51
CA PRO A 103 -41.01 24.47 -12.06
C PRO A 103 -41.79 23.91 -13.27
N GLY A 104 -41.91 22.59 -13.36
CA GLY A 104 -42.69 21.89 -14.39
C GLY A 104 -43.88 21.17 -13.77
N THR A 105 -45.06 21.74 -13.96
CA THR A 105 -46.38 21.23 -13.63
C THR A 105 -46.57 19.78 -14.12
N GLY A 106 -46.99 18.88 -13.23
CA GLY A 106 -47.37 17.50 -13.56
C GLY A 106 -48.50 17.04 -12.64
N ALA A 107 -49.73 17.24 -13.09
CA ALA A 107 -50.95 16.78 -12.45
C ALA A 107 -50.96 15.24 -12.35
N PHE A 108 -51.27 14.71 -11.16
CA PHE A 108 -51.66 13.32 -11.00
C PHE A 108 -53.19 13.23 -11.03
N LEU A 109 -53.70 12.49 -12.01
CA LEU A 109 -55.08 11.99 -12.08
C LEU A 109 -55.31 10.97 -10.96
N THR A 110 -56.38 11.13 -10.19
CA THR A 110 -57.33 10.09 -9.75
C THR A 110 -58.60 10.78 -9.27
#